data_AF-A0A957AMV0-F1
#
_entry.id   AF-A0A957AMV0-F1
#
_cell.length_a   1.000
_cell.length_b   1.000
_cell.length_c   1.000
_cell.angle_alpha   90.00
_cell.angle_beta   90.00
_cell.angle_gamma   90.00
#
_symmetry.space_group_name_H-M   'P 1'
#
loop_
_entity.id
_entity.type
_entity.pdbx_description
1 polymer ?
#
loop_
_entity_poly.entity_id
_entity_poly.type
_entity_poly.pdbx_seq_one_letter_code
_entity_poly.pdbx_strand_id
1 'polypeptide(L)'
;MEAICTILNRPDPIIFLSGCSLNQGAFYPALRHVILLTALPALITARLATRTNNPFGKDPAELARALALQAEIEPLLRRSATHVIDTSASLAAVVSEVLRLSGLDQ
;
A
#
# COMPACT_ATOMS: atom_id res chain seq x y z
N MET A 1 -10.31 14.73 -4.76
CA MET A 1 -9.11 15.49 -5.15
C MET A 1 -8.79 16.54 -4.11
N GLU A 2 -9.73 17.46 -3.84
CA GLU A 2 -9.54 18.56 -2.89
C GLU A 2 -9.09 18.13 -1.49
N ALA A 3 -9.73 17.12 -0.88
CA ALA A 3 -9.35 16.64 0.46
C ALA A 3 -7.90 16.15 0.58
N ILE A 4 -7.36 15.48 -0.45
CA ILE A 4 -5.96 15.01 -0.44
C ILE A 4 -5.02 16.21 -0.56
N CYS A 5 -5.32 17.17 -1.44
CA CYS A 5 -4.55 18.40 -1.54
C CYS A 5 -4.57 19.19 -0.23
N THR A 6 -5.70 19.25 0.48
CA THR A 6 -5.78 19.88 1.80
C THR A 6 -4.85 19.20 2.80
N ILE A 7 -4.80 17.86 2.80
CA ILE A 7 -3.89 17.11 3.68
C ILE A 7 -2.43 17.37 3.31
N LEU A 8 -2.08 17.34 2.02
CA LEU A 8 -0.72 17.56 1.54
C LEU A 8 -0.17 18.97 1.83
N ASN A 9 -1.05 19.94 2.07
CA ASN A 9 -0.67 21.31 2.42
C ASN A 9 -0.68 21.57 3.94
N ARG A 10 -0.89 20.56 4.78
CA ARG A 10 -0.80 20.74 6.23
C ARG A 10 0.65 21.00 6.66
N PRO A 11 0.87 21.77 7.74
CA PRO A 11 2.21 22.04 8.26
C PRO A 11 2.79 20.87 9.08
N ASP A 12 2.18 19.68 9.02
CA ASP A 12 2.67 18.50 9.73
C ASP A 12 4.04 18.09 9.18
N PRO A 13 5.01 17.72 10.04
CA PRO A 13 6.35 17.39 9.59
C PRO A 13 6.39 16.14 8.71
N ILE A 14 5.50 15.16 8.97
CA ILE A 14 5.37 13.92 8.22
C ILE A 14 3.90 13.52 8.14
N ILE A 15 3.46 13.12 6.94
CA ILE A 15 2.10 12.65 6.69
C ILE A 15 2.18 11.30 5.96
N PHE A 16 1.48 10.30 6.48
CA PHE A 16 1.29 9.02 5.81
C PHE A 16 -0.06 9.00 5.10
N LEU A 17 -0.03 8.77 3.78
CA LEU A 17 -1.22 8.54 2.97
C LEU A 17 -1.24 7.07 2.54
N SER A 18 -2.33 6.37 2.85
CA SER A 18 -2.52 4.97 2.47
C SER A 18 -3.70 4.84 1.52
N GLY A 19 -3.46 4.25 0.36
CA GLY A 19 -4.50 3.97 -0.62
C GLY A 19 -3.92 3.51 -1.96
N CYS A 20 -4.78 3.00 -2.83
CA CYS A 20 -4.46 2.70 -4.22
C CYS A 20 -5.66 3.11 -5.06
N SER A 21 -5.47 4.10 -5.94
CA SER A 21 -6.53 4.61 -6.81
C SER A 21 -5.99 4.89 -8.22
N LEU A 22 -6.88 4.93 -9.21
CA LEU A 22 -6.49 5.20 -10.60
C LEU A 22 -5.86 6.60 -10.77
N ASN A 23 -6.31 7.58 -9.99
CA ASN A 23 -5.84 8.97 -10.08
C ASN A 23 -4.63 9.27 -9.16
N GLN A 24 -4.06 8.27 -8.48
CA GLN A 24 -3.01 8.50 -7.49
C GLN A 24 -1.73 9.15 -8.08
N GLY A 25 -1.47 8.91 -9.37
CA GLY A 25 -0.31 9.48 -10.07
C GLY A 25 -0.27 11.00 -10.08
N ALA A 26 -1.43 11.66 -9.98
CA ALA A 26 -1.52 13.12 -9.90
C ALA A 26 -0.88 13.70 -8.62
N PHE A 27 -0.73 12.88 -7.57
CA PHE A 27 -0.20 13.32 -6.27
C PHE A 27 1.29 13.01 -6.10
N TYR A 28 1.87 12.12 -6.91
CA TYR A 28 3.27 11.70 -6.77
C TYR A 28 4.29 12.86 -6.78
N PRO A 29 4.12 13.95 -7.57
CA PRO A 29 5.04 15.09 -7.49
C PRO A 29 5.08 15.77 -6.11
N ALA A 30 4.04 15.63 -5.29
CA ALA A 30 3.97 16.16 -3.94
C ALA A 30 4.40 15.14 -2.86
N LEU A 31 4.73 13.90 -3.24
CA LEU A 31 5.14 12.85 -2.31
C LEU A 31 6.66 12.63 -2.40
N ARG A 32 7.31 12.63 -1.24
CA ARG A 32 8.74 12.30 -1.14
C ARG A 32 8.99 10.79 -1.29
N HIS A 33 8.11 9.98 -0.71
CA HIS A 33 8.20 8.52 -0.74
C HIS A 33 6.88 7.93 -1.22
N VAL A 34 6.96 7.02 -2.19
CA VAL A 34 5.84 6.19 -2.64
C VAL A 34 6.22 4.75 -2.32
N ILE A 35 5.66 4.23 -1.24
CA ILE A 35 5.99 2.90 -0.71
C ILE A 35 4.93 1.91 -1.18
N LEU A 36 5.35 0.92 -1.98
CA LEU A 36 4.51 -0.21 -2.34
C LEU A 36 4.71 -1.35 -1.32
N LEU A 37 3.64 -1.73 -0.64
CA LEU A 37 3.59 -2.95 0.16
C LEU A 37 3.14 -4.11 -0.74
N THR A 38 4.02 -5.08 -0.98
CA THR A 38 3.73 -6.26 -1.81
C THR A 38 3.73 -7.54 -0.98
N ALA A 39 3.13 -8.59 -1.52
CA ALA A 39 3.17 -9.94 -0.98
C ALA A 39 2.87 -10.95 -2.09
N LEU A 40 3.38 -12.17 -1.96
CA LEU A 40 3.03 -13.26 -2.87
C LEU A 40 1.51 -13.53 -2.86
N PRO A 41 0.91 -13.92 -4.01
CA PRO A 41 -0.52 -14.25 -4.12
C PRO A 41 -1.03 -15.23 -3.06
N ALA A 42 -0.22 -16.23 -2.69
CA ALA A 42 -0.56 -17.20 -1.66
C ALA A 42 -0.71 -16.55 -0.27
N LEU A 43 0.14 -15.56 0.05
CA LEU A 43 0.07 -14.82 1.30
C LEU A 43 -1.14 -13.87 1.34
N ILE A 44 -1.44 -13.21 0.22
CA ILE A 44 -2.66 -12.39 0.08
C ILE A 44 -3.91 -13.26 0.30
N THR A 45 -3.94 -14.44 -0.33
CA THR A 45 -5.03 -15.42 -0.16
C THR A 45 -5.22 -15.81 1.30
N ALA A 46 -4.15 -16.19 2.00
CA ALA A 46 -4.20 -16.56 3.41
C ALA A 46 -4.70 -15.41 4.30
N ARG A 47 -4.27 -14.17 4.02
CA ARG A 47 -4.71 -12.97 4.77
C ARG A 47 -6.18 -12.65 4.55
N LEU A 48 -6.68 -12.75 3.31
CA LEU A 48 -8.10 -12.51 3.01
C LEU A 48 -9.00 -13.57 3.66
N ALA A 49 -8.56 -14.82 3.70
CA ALA A 49 -9.29 -15.91 4.36
C ALA A 49 -9.38 -15.73 5.87
N THR A 50 -8.31 -15.24 6.52
CA THR A 50 -8.18 -15.23 7.99
C THR A 50 -8.58 -13.91 8.65
N ARG A 51 -8.62 -12.80 7.92
CA ARG A 51 -9.00 -11.50 8.51
C ARG A 51 -10.44 -11.50 9.04
N THR A 52 -10.61 -10.81 10.16
CA THR A 52 -11.87 -10.76 10.92
C THR A 52 -12.66 -9.47 10.70
N ASN A 53 -12.03 -8.43 10.16
CA ASN A 53 -12.57 -7.07 10.12
C ASN A 53 -13.23 -6.68 8.79
N ASN A 54 -13.05 -7.45 7.72
CA ASN A 54 -13.59 -7.16 6.39
C ASN A 54 -13.91 -8.46 5.64
N PRO A 55 -15.17 -8.68 5.18
CA PRO A 55 -15.57 -9.93 4.54
C PRO A 55 -15.05 -10.11 3.12
N PHE A 56 -14.59 -9.06 2.44
CA PHE A 56 -14.15 -9.15 1.05
C PHE A 56 -13.05 -10.20 0.85
N GLY A 57 -13.09 -10.95 -0.26
CA GLY A 57 -12.11 -11.98 -0.58
C GLY A 57 -12.32 -13.31 0.16
N LYS A 58 -13.39 -13.44 0.95
CA LYS A 58 -13.87 -14.75 1.46
C LYS A 58 -14.70 -15.50 0.42
N ASP A 59 -15.36 -14.76 -0.48
CA ASP A 59 -15.99 -15.34 -1.66
C ASP A 59 -14.90 -15.71 -2.69
N PRO A 60 -14.92 -16.93 -3.28
CA PRO A 60 -13.95 -17.35 -4.29
C PRO A 60 -13.85 -16.41 -5.52
N ALA A 61 -14.94 -15.81 -5.97
CA ALA A 61 -14.95 -14.86 -7.08
C ALA A 61 -14.28 -13.54 -6.71
N GLU A 62 -14.47 -13.08 -5.46
CA GLU A 62 -13.77 -11.90 -4.94
C GLU A 62 -12.27 -12.14 -4.79
N LEU A 63 -11.87 -13.32 -4.31
CA LEU A 63 -10.46 -13.73 -4.23
C LEU A 63 -9.84 -13.76 -5.63
N ALA A 64 -10.50 -14.42 -6.60
CA ALA A 64 -10.02 -14.47 -7.98
C ALA A 64 -9.85 -13.06 -8.57
N ARG A 65 -10.82 -12.17 -8.32
CA ARG A 65 -10.74 -10.76 -8.73
C ARG A 65 -9.57 -10.03 -8.06
N ALA A 66 -9.34 -10.24 -6.77
CA ALA A 66 -8.22 -9.62 -6.05
C ALA A 66 -6.87 -10.06 -6.62
N LEU A 67 -6.69 -11.35 -6.91
CA LEU A 67 -5.46 -11.89 -7.48
C LEU A 67 -5.25 -11.44 -8.93
N ALA A 68 -6.32 -11.36 -9.73
CA ALA A 68 -6.27 -10.81 -11.09
C ALA A 68 -5.83 -9.34 -11.09
N LEU A 69 -6.45 -8.52 -10.22
CA LEU A 69 -6.06 -7.12 -10.05
C LEU A 69 -4.61 -6.99 -9.56
N GLN A 70 -4.17 -7.85 -8.66
CA GLN A 70 -2.76 -7.84 -8.23
C GLN A 70 -1.83 -8.11 -9.42
N ALA A 71 -2.10 -9.15 -10.22
CA ALA A 71 -1.28 -9.50 -11.36
C ALA A 71 -1.23 -8.38 -12.42
N GLU A 72 -2.34 -7.69 -12.65
CA GLU A 72 -2.45 -6.61 -13.63
C GLU A 72 -1.83 -5.29 -13.13
N ILE A 73 -2.11 -4.91 -11.89
CA ILE A 73 -1.84 -3.57 -11.38
C ILE A 73 -0.50 -3.47 -10.65
N GLU A 74 -0.06 -4.52 -9.95
CA GLU A 74 1.20 -4.48 -9.20
C GLU A 74 2.43 -4.10 -10.06
N PRO A 75 2.58 -4.60 -11.31
CA PRO A 75 3.66 -4.14 -12.19
C PRO A 75 3.60 -2.64 -12.49
N LEU A 76 2.40 -2.04 -12.55
CA LEU A 76 2.24 -0.59 -12.73
C LEU A 76 2.66 0.17 -11.47
N LEU A 77 2.27 -0.33 -10.30
CA LEU A 77 2.62 0.25 -9.00
C LEU A 77 4.14 0.20 -8.76
N ARG A 78 4.79 -0.93 -9.10
CA ARG A 78 6.25 -1.10 -8.98
C ARG A 78 7.03 -0.08 -9.78
N ARG A 79 6.54 0.34 -10.95
CA ARG A 79 7.21 1.37 -11.78
C ARG A 79 7.12 2.77 -11.18
N SER A 80 6.10 3.03 -10.37
CA SER A 80 5.87 4.35 -9.76
C SER A 80 6.36 4.43 -8.32
N ALA A 81 6.63 3.30 -7.68
CA ALA A 81 7.10 3.23 -6.32
C ALA A 81 8.56 3.68 -6.21
N THR A 82 8.85 4.49 -5.20
CA THR A 82 10.25 4.79 -4.82
C THR A 82 10.85 3.64 -4.02
N HIS A 83 10.00 2.91 -3.27
CA HIS A 83 10.39 1.79 -2.43
C HIS A 83 9.37 0.66 -2.55
N VAL A 84 9.86 -0.57 -2.54
CA VAL A 84 9.01 -1.77 -2.50
C VAL A 84 9.39 -2.59 -1.28
N ILE A 85 8.41 -2.87 -0.42
CA ILE A 85 8.60 -3.67 0.80
C ILE A 85 7.81 -4.96 0.65
N ASP A 86 8.50 -6.10 0.70
CA ASP A 86 7.84 -7.40 0.82
C ASP A 86 7.31 -7.59 2.24
N THR A 87 6.00 -7.76 2.32
CA THR A 87 5.29 -7.96 3.58
C THR A 87 5.20 -9.42 3.99
N SER A 88 5.94 -10.33 3.35
CA SER A 88 6.21 -11.67 3.90
C SER A 88 6.96 -11.62 5.25
N ALA A 89 7.68 -10.52 5.51
CA ALA A 89 8.28 -10.21 6.79
C ALA A 89 7.23 -9.96 7.90
N SER A 90 7.69 -9.98 9.15
CA SER A 90 6.83 -9.67 10.30
C SER A 90 6.31 -8.23 10.26
N LEU A 91 5.15 -7.98 10.89
CA LEU A 91 4.59 -6.64 10.99
C LEU A 91 5.61 -5.64 11.58
N ALA A 92 6.33 -6.05 12.62
CA ALA A 92 7.34 -5.21 13.26
C ALA A 92 8.47 -4.83 12.30
N ALA A 93 8.95 -5.77 11.48
CA ALA A 93 9.97 -5.50 10.47
C ALA A 93 9.47 -4.56 9.37
N VAL A 94 8.25 -4.78 8.88
CA VAL A 94 7.64 -3.91 7.86
C VAL A 94 7.44 -2.49 8.41
N VAL A 95 6.92 -2.36 9.62
CA VAL A 95 6.72 -1.05 10.27
C VAL A 95 8.06 -0.35 10.50
N SER A 96 9.06 -1.07 11.02
CA SER A 96 10.41 -0.53 11.22
C SER A 96 11.00 -0.01 9.92
N GLU A 97 10.85 -0.73 8.81
CA GLU A 97 11.34 -0.29 7.51
C GLU A 97 10.60 0.95 7.00
N VAL A 98 9.27 1.03 7.16
CA VAL A 98 8.50 2.22 6.80
C VAL A 98 8.94 3.44 7.62
N LEU A 99 9.14 3.28 8.93
CA LEU A 99 9.61 4.35 9.81
C LEU A 99 11.02 4.81 9.45
N ARG A 100 11.93 3.87 9.18
CA ARG A 100 13.30 4.15 8.74
C ARG A 100 13.33 4.93 7.43
N LEU A 101 12.53 4.53 6.44
CA LEU A 101 12.40 5.26 5.17
C LEU A 101 11.83 6.67 5.36
N SER A 102 11.01 6.86 6.40
CA SER A 102 10.38 8.14 6.73
C SER A 102 11.24 9.03 7.64
N GLY A 103 12.38 8.53 8.15
CA GLY A 103 13.22 9.24 9.12
C GLY A 103 12.62 9.32 10.53
N LEU A 104 11.74 8.39 10.89
CA LEU A 104 11.04 8.30 12.17
C LEU A 104 11.53 7.15 13.07
N ASP A 105 12.63 6.50 12.72
CA ASP A 105 13.21 5.35 13.43
C ASP A 105 14.02 5.70 14.69
N GLN A 106 13.70 6.82 15.35
CA GLN A 106 14.35 7.25 16.60
C GLN A 106 13.85 6.50 17.84
#